data_AF-A0A090XAQ3-F1
#
_entry.id   AF-A0A090XAQ3-F1
#
_cell.length_a   1.000
_cell.length_b   1.000
_cell.length_c   1.000
_cell.angle_alpha   90.00
_cell.angle_beta   90.00
_cell.angle_gamma   90.00
#
_symmetry.space_group_name_H-M   'P 1'
#
loop_
_entity.id
_entity.type
_entity.pdbx_description
1 polymer ?
#
loop_
_entity_poly.entity_id
_entity_poly.type
_entity_poly.pdbx_seq_one_letter_code
_entity_poly.pdbx_strand_id
1 'polypeptide(L)'
;HPVDAARHLYMISDFPHLVKCVRNAFVSKGLQIPQGHVHVRPIREAWENDRKTVALKVMPRITQAHVAPNAFEKMRVNLAFQLFSEEVLKGL
;
A
#
# COMPACT_ATOMS: atom_id res chain seq x y z
N HIS A 1 23.44 16.36 20.59
CA HIS A 1 23.81 15.09 21.27
C HIS A 1 23.74 15.35 22.76
N PRO A 2 23.33 14.40 23.62
CA PRO A 2 23.05 14.66 25.04
C PRO A 2 24.21 15.31 25.81
N VAL A 3 25.45 15.19 25.30
CA VAL A 3 26.67 15.76 25.89
C VAL A 3 27.34 16.82 24.99
N ASP A 4 26.93 16.91 23.71
CA ASP A 4 27.65 17.74 22.73
C ASP A 4 26.65 18.49 21.83
N ALA A 5 26.70 19.82 21.90
CA ALA A 5 25.82 20.71 21.15
C ALA A 5 26.14 20.75 19.65
N ALA A 6 27.38 20.42 19.25
CA ALA A 6 27.80 20.43 17.84
C ALA A 6 27.36 19.15 17.09
N ARG A 7 26.93 18.11 17.80
CA ARG A 7 26.49 16.84 17.21
C ARG A 7 24.96 16.77 17.08
N HIS A 8 24.48 16.51 15.87
CA HIS A 8 23.05 16.31 15.60
C HIS A 8 22.66 14.84 15.74
N LEU A 9 21.49 14.60 16.31
CA LEU A 9 20.86 13.28 16.36
C LEU A 9 19.62 13.31 15.49
N TYR A 10 19.62 12.55 14.40
CA TYR A 10 18.49 12.45 13.49
C TYR A 10 17.67 11.23 13.87
N MET A 11 16.41 11.45 14.26
CA MET A 11 15.46 10.36 14.50
C MET A 11 14.78 10.01 13.19
N ILE A 12 14.99 8.78 12.72
CA ILE A 12 14.38 8.24 11.52
C ILE A 12 13.32 7.24 11.94
N SER A 13 12.13 7.41 11.40
CA SER A 13 11.05 6.43 11.54
C SER A 13 11.29 5.22 10.64
N ASP A 14 10.82 4.05 11.07
CA ASP A 14 10.80 2.86 10.23
C ASP A 14 9.84 3.05 9.02
N PHE A 15 10.42 3.48 7.90
CA PHE A 15 9.69 3.81 6.69
C PHE A 15 8.88 2.63 6.12
N PRO A 16 9.43 1.40 6.00
CA PRO A 16 8.65 0.22 5.63
C PRO A 16 7.39 0.04 6.49
N HIS A 17 7.50 0.26 7.80
CA HIS A 17 6.35 0.15 8.71
C HIS A 17 5.34 1.29 8.54
N LEU A 18 5.78 2.50 8.22
CA LEU A 18 4.87 3.61 7.90
C LEU A 18 4.04 3.30 6.65
N VAL A 19 4.66 2.82 5.57
CA VAL A 19 3.95 2.45 4.32
C VAL A 19 2.92 1.36 4.60
N LYS A 20 3.26 0.36 5.42
CA LYS A 20 2.32 -0.67 5.88
C LYS A 20 1.13 -0.07 6.62
N CYS A 21 1.35 0.87 7.54
CA CYS A 21 0.28 1.52 8.28
C CYS A 21 -0.66 2.31 7.35
N VAL A 22 -0.10 3.05 6.39
CA VAL A 22 -0.87 3.76 5.36
C VAL A 22 -1.70 2.79 4.53
N ARG A 23 -1.12 1.67 4.07
CA ARG A 23 -1.87 0.62 3.36
C ARG A 23 -3.03 0.09 4.20
N ASN A 24 -2.79 -0.24 5.46
CA ASN A 24 -3.82 -0.82 6.32
C ASN A 24 -5.00 0.16 6.55
N ALA A 25 -4.73 1.45 6.70
CA ALA A 25 -5.76 2.48 6.78
C ALA A 25 -6.52 2.63 5.45
N PHE A 26 -5.79 2.73 4.33
CA PHE A 26 -6.36 2.84 2.98
C PHE A 26 -7.29 1.68 2.60
N VAL A 27 -6.91 0.45 2.93
CA VAL A 27 -7.69 -0.75 2.62
C VAL A 27 -8.89 -0.95 3.55
N SER A 28 -8.79 -0.52 4.82
CA SER A 28 -9.86 -0.71 5.80
C SER A 28 -10.94 0.36 5.74
N LYS A 29 -10.54 1.63 5.82
CA LYS A 29 -11.46 2.78 5.94
C LYS A 29 -11.36 3.74 4.75
N GLY A 30 -10.20 3.78 4.10
CA GLY A 30 -9.83 4.85 3.18
C GLY A 30 -9.04 5.95 3.90
N LEU A 31 -8.56 6.92 3.13
CA LEU A 31 -7.80 8.06 3.61
C LEU A 31 -8.51 9.35 3.18
N GLN A 32 -8.58 10.32 4.08
CA GLN A 32 -9.01 11.67 3.74
C GLN A 32 -7.78 12.48 3.31
N ILE A 33 -7.80 12.96 2.07
CA ILE A 33 -6.80 13.87 1.50
C ILE A 33 -7.48 15.20 1.16
N PRO A 34 -6.73 16.30 0.95
CA PRO A 34 -7.32 17.59 0.59
C PRO A 34 -8.24 17.53 -0.64
N GLN A 35 -7.97 16.62 -1.57
CA GLN A 35 -8.74 16.41 -2.81
C GLN A 35 -9.99 15.54 -2.62
N GLY A 36 -10.19 14.93 -1.45
CA GLY A 36 -11.34 14.08 -1.15
C GLY A 36 -11.00 12.80 -0.40
N HIS A 37 -11.92 11.83 -0.47
CA HIS A 37 -11.76 10.54 0.20
C HIS A 37 -11.28 9.49 -0.79
N VAL A 38 -10.11 8.88 -0.53
CA VAL A 38 -9.54 7.82 -1.35
C VAL A 38 -9.67 6.47 -0.67
N HIS A 39 -10.03 5.43 -1.42
CA HIS A 39 -10.25 4.09 -0.87
C HIS A 39 -9.83 3.01 -1.87
N VAL A 40 -9.61 1.79 -1.38
CA VAL A 40 -9.16 0.65 -2.19
C VAL A 40 -10.16 0.16 -3.27
N ARG A 41 -11.43 0.60 -3.25
CA ARG A 41 -12.48 0.02 -4.13
C ARG A 41 -12.14 0.03 -5.64
N PRO A 42 -11.63 1.12 -6.26
CA PRO A 42 -11.31 1.12 -7.69
C PRO A 42 -10.24 0.08 -8.03
N ILE A 43 -9.23 -0.07 -7.16
CA ILE A 43 -8.19 -1.09 -7.32
C ILE A 43 -8.78 -2.50 -7.17
N ARG A 44 -9.71 -2.69 -6.24
CA ARG A 44 -10.41 -3.97 -6.07
C ARG A 44 -11.24 -4.33 -7.30
N GLU A 45 -11.98 -3.39 -7.86
CA GLU A 45 -12.80 -3.58 -9.05
C GLU A 45 -11.94 -3.85 -10.29
N ALA A 46 -10.87 -3.09 -10.49
CA ALA A 46 -9.91 -3.32 -11.56
C ALA A 46 -9.28 -4.71 -11.46
N TRP A 47 -8.83 -5.11 -10.27
CA TRP A 47 -8.30 -6.45 -10.02
C TRP A 47 -9.34 -7.56 -10.24
N GLU A 48 -10.61 -7.34 -9.84
CA GLU A 48 -11.69 -8.31 -10.06
C GLU A 48 -12.03 -8.51 -11.53
N ASN A 49 -11.82 -7.49 -12.37
CA ASN A 49 -11.95 -7.62 -13.81
C ASN A 49 -10.72 -8.30 -14.41
N ASP A 50 -9.51 -7.87 -14.02
CA ASP A 50 -8.26 -8.41 -14.53
C ASP A 50 -8.06 -9.90 -14.20
N ARG A 51 -8.48 -10.33 -12.99
CA ARG A 51 -8.34 -11.73 -12.57
C ARG A 51 -9.17 -12.72 -13.42
N LYS A 52 -10.21 -12.24 -14.13
CA LYS A 52 -11.05 -13.07 -15.01
C LYS A 52 -10.34 -13.40 -16.32
N THR A 53 -9.32 -12.62 -16.69
CA THR A 53 -8.54 -12.81 -17.91
C THR A 53 -7.51 -13.93 -17.72
N VAL A 54 -7.46 -14.87 -18.68
CA VAL A 54 -6.59 -16.06 -18.59
C VAL A 54 -5.20 -15.83 -19.20
N ALA A 55 -5.08 -15.01 -20.24
CA ALA A 55 -3.86 -14.95 -21.06
C ALA A 55 -2.94 -13.74 -20.78
N LEU A 56 -3.50 -12.55 -20.54
CA LEU A 56 -2.72 -11.32 -20.36
C LEU A 56 -3.33 -10.45 -19.26
N LYS A 57 -2.87 -10.66 -18.03
CA LYS A 57 -3.24 -9.84 -16.88
C LYS A 57 -2.46 -8.53 -16.91
N VAL A 58 -3.16 -7.43 -16.65
CA VAL A 58 -2.58 -6.08 -16.54
C VAL A 58 -1.85 -5.93 -15.20
N MET A 59 -2.36 -6.57 -14.14
CA MET A 59 -1.80 -6.53 -12.79
C MET A 59 -1.44 -7.95 -12.27
N PRO A 60 -0.53 -8.68 -12.94
CA PRO A 60 -0.24 -10.08 -12.62
C PRO A 60 0.32 -10.31 -11.21
N ARG A 61 0.94 -9.30 -10.58
CA ARG A 61 1.50 -9.42 -9.22
C ARG A 61 0.46 -9.15 -8.13
N ILE A 62 -0.68 -8.56 -8.50
CA ILE A 62 -1.72 -8.18 -7.55
C ILE A 62 -2.65 -9.36 -7.31
N THR A 63 -2.86 -9.64 -6.04
CA THR A 63 -3.64 -10.77 -5.55
C THR A 63 -4.67 -10.29 -4.54
N GLN A 64 -5.56 -11.20 -4.12
CA GLN A 64 -6.55 -10.91 -3.07
C GLN A 64 -5.91 -10.37 -1.78
N ALA A 65 -4.71 -10.85 -1.44
CA ALA A 65 -3.94 -10.40 -0.26
C ALA A 65 -3.54 -8.91 -0.31
N HIS A 66 -3.60 -8.27 -1.48
CA HIS A 66 -3.33 -6.84 -1.64
C HIS A 66 -4.56 -5.99 -1.35
N VAL A 67 -5.73 -6.39 -1.87
CA VAL A 67 -6.98 -5.62 -1.82
C VAL A 67 -7.88 -5.97 -0.63
N ALA A 68 -7.69 -7.15 -0.03
CA ALA A 68 -8.43 -7.66 1.12
C ALA A 68 -7.53 -8.55 2.01
N PRO A 69 -6.47 -7.97 2.64
CA PRO A 69 -5.52 -8.72 3.46
C PRO A 69 -6.14 -9.25 4.75
N ASN A 70 -5.80 -10.49 5.09
CA ASN A 70 -6.05 -11.06 6.43
C ASN A 70 -5.08 -10.50 7.50
N ALA A 71 -5.22 -10.93 8.75
CA ALA A 71 -4.43 -10.44 9.88
C ALA A 71 -2.91 -10.62 9.69
N PHE A 72 -2.48 -11.76 9.15
CA PHE A 72 -1.05 -12.03 8.87
C PHE A 72 -0.56 -11.23 7.65
N GLU A 73 -1.37 -11.12 6.61
CA GLU A 73 -1.04 -10.38 5.39
C GLU A 73 -0.96 -8.86 5.63
N LYS A 74 -1.69 -8.33 6.62
CA LYS A 74 -1.57 -6.93 7.07
C LYS A 74 -0.16 -6.60 7.57
N MET A 75 0.59 -7.59 8.04
CA MET A 75 1.96 -7.42 8.54
C MET A 75 3.03 -7.54 7.45
N ARG A 76 2.68 -8.13 6.29
CA ARG A 76 3.58 -8.28 5.16
C ARG A 76 3.80 -6.96 4.44
N VAL A 77 4.95 -6.35 4.69
CA VAL A 77 5.30 -5.02 4.17
C VAL A 77 5.48 -5.04 2.64
N ASN A 78 5.96 -6.14 2.07
CA ASN A 78 6.14 -6.28 0.61
C ASN A 78 4.82 -6.09 -0.16
N LEU A 79 3.69 -6.58 0.38
CA LEU A 79 2.36 -6.40 -0.23
C LEU A 79 1.92 -4.94 -0.24
N ALA A 80 2.35 -4.14 0.75
CA ALA A 80 2.04 -2.73 0.81
C ALA A 80 2.76 -1.94 -0.30
N PHE A 81 4.04 -2.25 -0.54
CA PHE A 81 4.80 -1.65 -1.64
C PHE A 81 4.27 -2.06 -3.02
N GLN A 82 3.88 -3.33 -3.18
CA GLN A 82 3.28 -3.81 -4.44
C GLN A 82 1.94 -3.13 -4.73
N LEU A 83 1.11 -2.89 -3.70
CA LEU A 83 -0.17 -2.18 -3.87
C LEU A 83 0.01 -0.73 -4.34
N PHE A 84 1.07 -0.04 -3.92
CA PHE A 84 1.37 1.34 -4.31
C PHE A 84 2.40 1.41 -5.46
N SER A 85 2.54 0.34 -6.24
CA SER A 85 3.48 0.31 -7.37
C SER A 85 2.87 0.90 -8.64
N GLU A 86 3.74 1.25 -9.60
CA GLU A 86 3.30 1.70 -10.93
C GLU A 86 2.45 0.68 -11.69
N GLU A 87 2.59 -0.61 -11.39
CA GLU A 87 1.80 -1.68 -12.02
C GLU A 87 0.31 -1.47 -11.73
N VAL A 88 -0.04 -1.11 -10.49
CA VAL A 88 -1.42 -0.83 -10.10
C VAL A 88 -1.92 0.44 -10.79
N LEU A 89 -1.08 1.48 -10.86
CA LEU A 89 -1.46 2.73 -11.52
C LEU A 89 -1.75 2.54 -13.02
N LYS A 90 -0.99 1.69 -13.70
CA LYS A 90 -1.19 1.38 -15.13
C LYS A 90 -2.36 0.44 -15.37
N GLY A 91 -2.80 -0.29 -14.34
CA GLY A 91 -3.93 -1.22 -14.40
C GLY A 91 -5.28 -0.64 -13.97
N LEU A 92 -5.29 0.59 -13.45
CA LEU A 92 -6.47 1.40 -13.19
C LEU A 92 -6.90 2.15 -14.46
#